data_AF-A0A352EFN6-F1
#
_entry.id   AF-A0A352EFN6-F1
#
_cell.length_a   1.000
_cell.length_b   1.000
_cell.length_c   1.000
_cell.angle_alpha   90.00
_cell.angle_beta   90.00
_cell.angle_gamma   90.00
#
_symmetry.space_group_name_H-M   'P 1'
#
loop_
_entity.id
_entity.type
_entity.pdbx_description
1 polymer ?
#
loop_
_entity_poly.entity_id
_entity_poly.type
_entity_poly.pdbx_seq_one_letter_code
_entity_poly.pdbx_strand_id
1 'polypeptide(L)' 'MENHVQLIGRLGLDPEAKQINDTVKTTFTLATNTVYKDAEGNKKTLTDWHNIIA' A
#
# COMPACT_ATOMS: atom_id res chain seq x y z
N MET A 1 -15.73 17.93 -4.28
CA MET A 1 -14.76 17.24 -3.41
C MET A 1 -13.97 16.29 -4.30
N GLU A 2 -12.65 16.43 -4.31
CA GLU A 2 -11.77 15.55 -5.07
C GLU A 2 -11.11 14.55 -4.11
N ASN A 3 -11.05 13.29 -4.51
CA ASN A 3 -10.32 12.25 -3.80
C ASN A 3 -9.18 11.78 -4.70
N HIS A 4 -7.94 12.04 -4.28
CA HIS A 4 -6.73 11.69 -5.00
C HIS A 4 -5.72 11.06 -4.04
N VAL A 5 -5.18 9.91 -4.41
CA VAL A 5 -4.21 9.15 -3.61
C VAL A 5 -3.03 8.72 -4.48
N GLN A 6 -1.81 8.98 -4.01
CA GLN A 6 -0.57 8.51 -4.63
C GLN A 6 0.26 7.76 -3.58
N LEU A 7 0.56 6.49 -3.85
CA LEU A 7 1.36 5.63 -2.98
C LEU A 7 2.59 5.10 -3.73
N ILE A 8 3.75 5.15 -3.11
CA ILE A 8 4.99 4.55 -3.61
C ILE A 8 5.51 3.63 -2.51
N GLY A 9 5.61 2.35 -2.81
CA GLY A 9 5.91 1.34 -1.81
C GLY A 9 6.40 0.03 -2.43
N ARG A 10 6.42 -1.02 -1.61
CA ARG A 10 6.85 -2.37 -2.01
C ARG A 10 5.66 -3.32 -1.95
N LEU A 11 5.59 -4.26 -2.89
CA LEU A 11 4.58 -5.32 -2.84
C LEU A 11 4.82 -6.21 -1.61
N GLY A 12 3.74 -6.56 -0.90
CA GLY A 12 3.80 -7.48 0.22
C GLY A 12 3.85 -8.95 -0.20
N LEU A 13 3.21 -9.26 -1.32
CA LEU A 13 3.15 -10.56 -1.97
C LEU A 13 2.90 -10.35 -3.47
N ASP A 14 3.00 -11.44 -4.23
CA ASP A 14 2.63 -11.43 -5.65
C ASP A 14 1.16 -11.00 -5.82
N PRO A 15 0.82 -10.10 -6.76
CA PRO A 15 -0.54 -9.69 -7.03
C PRO A 15 -1.43 -10.87 -7.43
N GLU A 16 -2.65 -10.92 -6.91
CA GLU A 16 -3.62 -11.95 -7.26
C GLU A 16 -4.62 -11.38 -8.29
N ALA A 17 -4.69 -12.00 -9.47
CA ALA A 17 -5.69 -11.68 -10.48
C ALA A 17 -6.81 -12.72 -10.49
N LYS A 18 -8.06 -12.26 -10.52
CA LYS A 18 -9.27 -13.08 -10.63
C LYS A 18 -10.15 -12.57 -11.76
N GLN A 19 -10.60 -13.48 -12.62
CA GLN A 19 -11.61 -13.14 -13.62
C GLN A 19 -13.00 -13.19 -12.99
N ILE A 20 -13.76 -12.11 -13.13
CA ILE A 20 -15.12 -11.96 -12.66
C ILE A 20 -15.96 -11.56 -13.86
N ASN A 21 -16.76 -12.50 -14.36
CA ASN A 21 -17.45 -12.37 -15.65
C ASN A 21 -16.44 -12.04 -16.77
N ASP A 22 -16.65 -10.93 -17.48
CA ASP A 22 -15.79 -10.46 -18.57
C ASP A 22 -14.70 -9.47 -18.13
N THR A 23 -14.54 -9.24 -16.82
CA THR A 23 -13.55 -8.29 -16.26
C THR A 23 -12.49 -9.01 -15.41
N VAL A 24 -11.25 -8.54 -15.50
CA VAL A 24 -10.17 -8.99 -14.61
C VAL A 24 -10.06 -8.03 -13.42
N LYS A 25 -10.14 -8.57 -12.21
CA LYS A 25 -9.91 -7.85 -10.95
C LYS A 25 -8.57 -8.29 -10.37
N THR A 26 -7.70 -7.35 -10.03
CA THR A 26 -6.41 -7.62 -9.40
C THR A 26 -6.39 -7.04 -7.98
N THR A 27 -5.94 -7.83 -7.01
CA THR A 27 -5.75 -7.39 -5.62
C THR A 27 -4.31 -7.58 -5.20
N PHE A 28 -3.72 -6.58 -4.57
CA PHE A 28 -2.37 -6.66 -4.03
C PHE A 28 -2.19 -5.79 -2.79
N THR A 29 -1.23 -6.15 -1.94
CA THR A 29 -0.86 -5.36 -0.78
C THR A 29 0.40 -4.55 -1.03
N LEU A 30 0.42 -3.31 -0.55
CA LEU A 30 1.54 -2.38 -0.69
C LEU A 30 2.01 -1.92 0.69
N ALA A 31 3.29 -2.08 0.97
CA ALA A 31 3.95 -1.53 2.15
C ALA A 31 4.55 -0.15 1.84
N THR A 32 4.19 0.87 2.60
CA THR A 32 4.82 2.20 2.57
C THR A 32 5.55 2.48 3.86
N ASN A 33 6.69 3.17 3.80
CA ASN A 33 7.48 3.49 4.99
C ASN A 33 7.45 4.98 5.30
N THR A 34 7.14 5.31 6.54
CA THR A 34 7.24 6.67 7.09
C THR A 34 8.36 6.71 8.11
N VAL A 35 9.42 7.49 7.83
CA VAL A 35 10.53 7.70 8.76
C VAL A 35 10.29 8.98 9.56
N TYR A 36 10.29 8.86 10.88
CA TYR A 36 10.08 9.99 11.79
C TYR A 36 11.00 9.89 13.01
N LYS A 37 11.10 10.98 13.78
CA LYS A 37 11.76 10.98 15.09
C LYS A 37 10.68 10.90 16.17
N ASP A 38 10.88 10.06 17.17
CA ASP A 38 10.04 10.04 18.35
C ASP A 38 10.40 11.17 19.33
N ALA A 39 9.65 11.27 20.43
CA ALA A 39 9.85 12.29 21.46
C ALA A 39 11.23 12.23 22.13
N GLU A 40 11.89 11.07 22.08
CA GLU A 40 13.24 10.85 22.63
C GLU A 40 14.33 11.16 21.60
N GLY A 41 13.95 11.55 20.37
CA GLY A 41 14.87 11.90 19.28
C GLY A 41 15.35 10.71 18.46
N ASN A 42 14.87 9.50 18.76
CA ASN A 42 15.26 8.29 18.05
C ASN A 42 14.56 8.22 16.68
N LYS A 43 15.31 7.86 15.64
CA LYS A 43 14.72 7.60 14.32
C LYS A 43 13.94 6.29 14.37
N LYS A 44 12.66 6.34 14.04
CA LYS A 44 11.79 5.18 13.87
C LYS A 44 11.25 5.13 12.44
N THR A 45 11.02 3.91 11.97
CA THR A 45 10.35 3.65 10.69
C THR A 45 9.02 2.98 10.99
N LEU A 46 7.93 3.62 10.60
CA LEU A 46 6.61 3.03 10.59
C LEU A 46 6.37 2.42 9.21
N THR A 47 5.78 1.22 9.18
CA THR A 47 5.35 0.56 7.94
C THR A 47 3.83 0.52 7.93
N ASP A 48 3.23 1.16 6.93
CA ASP A 48 1.79 1.11 6.67
C ASP A 48 1.51 0.10 5.55
N TRP A 49 0.45 -0.68 5.72
CA TRP A 49 0.03 -1.70 4.76
C TRP A 49 -1.29 -1.31 4.13
N HIS A 50 -1.31 -1.24 2.80
CA HIS A 50 -2.47 -0.85 2.00
C HIS A 50 -2.93 -2.04 1.18
N ASN A 51 -4.24 -2.27 1.09
CA ASN A 51 -4.82 -3.25 0.19
C ASN A 51 -5.38 -2.53 -1.04
N ILE A 52 -4.81 -2.78 -2.22
CA ILE A 52 -5.16 -2.13 -3.48
C ILE A 52 -6.00 -3.08 -4.33
N ILE A 53 -7.08 -2.55 -4.89
CA ILE A 53 -7.98 -3.26 -5.80
C ILE A 53 -7.99 -2.50 -7.12
N ALA A 54 -7.66 -3.19 -8.20
CA ALA A 54 -7.65 -2.68 -9.58
C ALA A 54 -8.51 -3.56 -10.50
#